data_AF-A0A1F3V787-F1
#
_entry.id   AF-A0A1F3V787-F1
#
_cell.length_a   1.000
_cell.length_b   1.000
_cell.length_c   1.000
_cell.angle_alpha   90.00
_cell.angle_beta   90.00
_cell.angle_gamma   90.00
#
_symmetry.space_group_name_H-M   'P 1'
#
loop_
_entity.id
_entity.type
_entity.pdbx_description
1 polymer ?
#
loop_
_entity_poly.entity_id
_entity_poly.type
_entity_poly.pdbx_seq_one_letter_code
_entity_poly.pdbx_strand_id
1 'polypeptide(L)'
;MIVIINNKIIMQLGNFIKRLKERKFRNFLINPRFQFKFVAYQCLIAFLIIFTVYFSNFYFFNKFRKTAMQMGMPPGHVFYKFLSLQKMAMDGILIYTFLGAFLIIFIMGIFTSHKLAGPMFNLRRYLLNLENNVDLRPLSFRSTDYFREIADACNIGLRGLKRRLEADLSSSSLPPPLPSGDAKIKQKGAS
;
A
#
# COMPACT_ATOMS: atom_id res chain seq x y z
N MET A 1 -47.96 0.06 -24.83
CA MET A 1 -46.92 1.12 -24.73
C MET A 1 -46.27 1.17 -23.34
N ILE A 2 -47.03 1.13 -22.25
CA ILE A 2 -46.53 1.24 -20.86
C ILE A 2 -45.56 0.09 -20.46
N VAL A 3 -45.82 -1.15 -20.88
CA VAL A 3 -44.97 -2.32 -20.57
C VAL A 3 -43.57 -2.22 -21.21
N ILE A 4 -43.46 -1.64 -22.41
CA ILE A 4 -42.19 -1.51 -23.13
C ILE A 4 -41.29 -0.44 -22.47
N ILE A 5 -41.89 0.63 -21.94
CA ILE A 5 -41.17 1.70 -21.22
C ILE A 5 -40.58 1.13 -19.93
N ASN A 6 -41.35 0.31 -19.19
CA ASN A 6 -40.89 -0.28 -17.93
C ASN A 6 -39.68 -1.21 -18.14
N ASN A 7 -39.71 -2.03 -19.19
CA ASN A 7 -38.62 -2.96 -19.48
C ASN A 7 -37.34 -2.23 -19.93
N LYS A 8 -37.47 -1.10 -20.63
CA LYS A 8 -36.33 -0.26 -21.05
C LYS A 8 -35.67 0.44 -19.85
N ILE A 9 -36.47 0.91 -18.88
CA ILE A 9 -35.97 1.52 -17.63
C ILE A 9 -35.25 0.47 -16.77
N ILE A 10 -35.82 -0.73 -16.61
CA ILE A 10 -35.19 -1.83 -15.86
C ILE A 10 -33.86 -2.24 -16.51
N MET A 11 -33.81 -2.31 -17.84
CA MET A 11 -32.58 -2.64 -18.58
C MET A 11 -31.52 -1.52 -18.49
N GLN A 12 -31.94 -0.25 -18.50
CA GLN A 12 -31.05 0.90 -18.27
C GLN A 12 -30.47 0.90 -16.84
N LEU A 13 -31.30 0.61 -15.83
CA LEU A 13 -30.87 0.48 -14.43
C LEU A 13 -29.91 -0.70 -14.26
N GLY A 14 -30.20 -1.86 -14.85
CA GLY A 14 -29.32 -3.03 -14.80
C GLY A 14 -27.94 -2.75 -15.42
N ASN A 15 -27.92 -2.08 -16.59
CA ASN A 15 -26.69 -1.67 -17.25
C ASN A 15 -25.93 -0.59 -16.48
N PHE A 16 -26.63 0.33 -15.80
CA PHE A 16 -26.04 1.35 -14.95
C PHE A 16 -25.39 0.73 -13.70
N ILE A 17 -26.08 -0.17 -13.01
CA ILE A 17 -25.56 -0.90 -11.84
C ILE A 17 -24.36 -1.76 -12.25
N LYS A 18 -24.42 -2.45 -13.40
CA LYS A 18 -23.30 -3.22 -13.94
C LYS A 18 -22.08 -2.34 -14.22
N ARG A 19 -22.28 -1.17 -14.84
CA ARG A 19 -21.21 -0.18 -15.10
C ARG A 19 -20.60 0.38 -13.81
N LEU A 20 -21.39 0.59 -12.75
CA LEU A 20 -20.87 1.03 -11.43
C LEU A 20 -20.03 -0.06 -10.76
N LYS A 21 -20.45 -1.33 -10.87
CA LYS A 21 -19.72 -2.49 -10.33
C LYS A 21 -18.37 -2.69 -11.04
N GLU A 22 -18.33 -2.53 -12.36
CA GLU A 22 -17.12 -2.68 -13.18
C GLU A 22 -16.08 -1.57 -12.95
N ARG A 23 -16.52 -0.32 -12.71
CA ARG A 23 -15.60 0.81 -12.42
C ARG A 23 -14.94 0.71 -11.03
N LYS A 24 -15.64 0.21 -10.01
CA LYS A 24 -15.07 0.06 -8.65
C LYS A 24 -14.08 -1.11 -8.54
N PHE A 25 -14.32 -2.22 -9.22
CA PHE A 25 -13.46 -3.42 -9.10
C PHE A 25 -12.17 -3.32 -9.92
N ARG A 26 -12.22 -2.76 -11.13
CA ARG A 26 -11.01 -2.60 -11.98
C ARG A 26 -10.02 -1.57 -11.44
N ASN A 27 -10.47 -0.59 -10.66
CA ASN A 27 -9.61 0.44 -10.05
C ASN A 27 -9.06 0.06 -8.66
N PHE A 28 -9.42 -1.10 -8.10
CA PHE A 28 -8.88 -1.54 -6.82
C PHE A 28 -7.47 -2.16 -6.98
N LEU A 29 -7.26 -2.88 -8.08
CA LEU A 29 -5.97 -3.48 -8.47
C LEU A 29 -5.16 -2.51 -9.32
N ILE A 30 -4.71 -1.40 -8.72
CA ILE A 30 -3.87 -0.41 -9.40
C ILE A 30 -2.49 -1.00 -9.76
N ASN A 31 -1.94 -1.82 -8.87
CA ASN A 31 -0.68 -2.52 -9.10
C ASN A 31 -0.77 -3.96 -8.54
N PRO A 32 -1.35 -4.90 -9.31
CA PRO A 32 -1.57 -6.28 -8.82
C PRO A 32 -0.25 -6.96 -8.46
N ARG A 33 0.85 -6.66 -9.16
CA ARG A 33 2.17 -7.25 -8.89
C ARG A 33 2.67 -6.90 -7.49
N PHE A 34 2.51 -5.64 -7.07
CA PHE A 34 2.87 -5.23 -5.70
C PHE A 34 1.89 -5.81 -4.67
N GLN A 35 0.59 -5.76 -4.95
CA GLN A 35 -0.45 -6.22 -4.03
C GLN A 35 -0.34 -7.71 -3.71
N PHE A 36 -0.17 -8.56 -4.73
CA PHE A 36 0.00 -10.00 -4.52
C PHE A 36 1.28 -10.33 -3.76
N LYS A 37 2.40 -9.65 -4.05
CA LYS A 37 3.64 -9.84 -3.29
C LYS A 37 3.45 -9.45 -1.82
N PHE A 38 2.85 -8.29 -1.55
CA PHE A 38 2.60 -7.80 -0.20
C PHE A 38 1.71 -8.77 0.60
N VAL A 39 0.59 -9.18 0.03
CA VAL A 39 -0.33 -10.14 0.66
C VAL A 39 0.33 -11.49 0.85
N ALA A 40 1.10 -11.98 -0.12
CA ALA A 40 1.84 -13.24 -0.02
C ALA A 40 2.86 -13.22 1.13
N TYR A 41 3.62 -12.13 1.29
CA TYR A 41 4.53 -11.96 2.43
C TYR A 41 3.77 -11.99 3.76
N GLN A 42 2.63 -11.30 3.86
CA GLN A 42 1.83 -11.28 5.08
C GLN A 42 1.24 -12.65 5.43
N CYS A 43 0.72 -13.37 4.42
CA CYS A 43 0.23 -14.74 4.55
C CYS A 43 1.36 -15.70 4.95
N LEU A 44 2.56 -15.54 4.39
CA LEU A 44 3.72 -16.37 4.73
C LEU A 44 4.12 -16.19 6.20
N ILE A 45 4.15 -14.95 6.69
CA ILE A 45 4.44 -14.67 8.11
C ILE A 45 3.38 -15.33 9.01
N ALA A 46 2.10 -15.17 8.67
CA ALA A 46 1.01 -15.79 9.43
C ALA A 46 1.10 -17.33 9.44
N PHE A 47 1.45 -17.92 8.29
CA PHE A 47 1.68 -19.35 8.17
C PHE A 47 2.84 -19.82 9.05
N LEU A 48 3.98 -19.12 9.04
CA LEU A 48 5.14 -19.48 9.86
C LEU A 48 4.82 -19.43 11.36
N ILE A 49 4.09 -18.41 11.82
CA ILE A 49 3.68 -18.30 13.23
C ILE A 49 2.86 -19.52 13.64
N ILE A 50 1.85 -19.87 12.84
CA ILE A 50 0.95 -20.98 13.15
C ILE A 50 1.65 -22.33 13.02
N PHE A 51 2.55 -22.45 12.05
CA PHE A 51 3.42 -23.62 11.90
C PHE A 51 4.28 -23.84 13.16
N THR A 52 4.89 -22.78 13.71
CA THR A 52 5.65 -22.87 14.96
C THR A 52 4.77 -23.33 16.12
N VAL A 53 3.58 -22.74 16.28
CA VAL A 53 2.63 -23.15 17.34
C VAL A 53 2.21 -24.61 17.20
N TYR A 54 1.92 -25.06 15.98
CA TYR A 54 1.58 -26.46 15.71
C TYR A 54 2.73 -27.40 16.06
N PHE A 55 3.94 -27.06 15.62
CA PHE A 55 5.14 -27.87 15.91
C PHE A 55 5.44 -27.94 17.41
N SER A 56 5.32 -26.82 18.13
CA SER A 56 5.45 -26.79 19.59
C SER A 56 4.42 -27.70 20.26
N ASN A 57 3.15 -27.63 19.86
CA ASN A 57 2.10 -28.52 20.39
C ASN A 57 2.43 -29.99 20.16
N PHE A 58 2.81 -30.34 18.93
CA PHE A 58 3.23 -31.71 18.59
C PHE A 58 4.38 -32.19 19.48
N TYR A 59 5.40 -31.35 19.69
CA TYR A 59 6.52 -31.65 20.59
C TYR A 59 6.05 -31.88 22.04
N PHE A 60 5.19 -31.00 22.58
CA PHE A 60 4.67 -31.11 23.95
C PHE A 60 3.85 -32.40 24.16
N PHE A 61 2.93 -32.72 23.24
CA PHE A 61 2.13 -33.95 23.34
C PHE A 61 3.00 -35.21 23.31
N ASN A 62 4.01 -35.24 22.45
CA ASN A 62 4.97 -36.34 22.42
C ASN A 62 5.80 -36.43 23.70
N LYS A 63 6.20 -35.29 24.27
CA LYS A 63 6.89 -35.23 25.56
C LYS A 63 6.01 -35.78 26.68
N PHE A 64 4.75 -35.37 26.78
CA PHE A 64 3.81 -35.89 27.77
C PHE A 64 3.62 -37.40 27.69
N ARG A 65 3.48 -37.96 26.47
CA ARG A 65 3.42 -39.42 26.28
C ARG A 65 4.67 -40.12 26.80
N LYS A 66 5.86 -39.60 26.49
CA LYS A 66 7.14 -40.17 26.96
C LYS A 66 7.27 -40.11 28.48
N THR A 67 6.93 -38.98 29.09
CA THR A 67 7.01 -38.82 30.54
C THR A 67 6.04 -39.76 31.26
N ALA A 68 4.80 -39.92 30.76
CA ALA A 68 3.87 -40.88 31.35
C ALA A 68 4.38 -42.33 31.30
N MET A 69 5.02 -42.74 30.21
CA MET A 69 5.66 -44.07 30.12
C MET A 69 6.79 -44.22 31.14
N GLN A 70 7.61 -43.18 31.32
CA GLN A 70 8.70 -43.18 32.31
C GLN A 70 8.21 -43.24 33.76
N MET A 71 7.00 -42.71 34.03
CA MET A 71 6.34 -42.83 35.33
C MET A 71 5.69 -44.21 35.54
N GLY A 72 5.87 -45.16 34.62
CA GLY A 72 5.32 -46.51 34.72
C GLY A 72 3.84 -46.63 34.32
N MET A 73 3.25 -45.61 33.69
CA MET A 73 1.86 -45.72 33.23
C MET A 73 1.76 -46.66 32.02
N PRO A 74 1.00 -47.76 32.11
CA PRO A 74 0.90 -48.74 31.02
C PRO A 74 0.21 -48.12 29.80
N PRO A 75 0.56 -48.51 28.56
CA PRO A 75 0.02 -47.90 27.33
C PRO A 75 -1.51 -47.89 27.19
N GLY A 76 -2.22 -48.77 27.91
CA GLY A 76 -3.69 -48.81 27.97
C GLY A 76 -4.32 -47.89 29.02
N HIS A 77 -3.53 -47.12 29.78
CA HIS A 77 -4.03 -46.25 30.83
C HIS A 77 -4.94 -45.14 30.27
N VAL A 78 -6.00 -44.77 31.01
CA VAL A 78 -6.99 -43.76 30.60
C VAL A 78 -6.36 -42.41 30.24
N PHE A 79 -5.20 -42.09 30.84
CA PHE A 79 -4.40 -40.91 30.52
C PHE A 79 -4.06 -40.79 29.02
N TYR A 80 -3.67 -41.88 28.35
CA TYR A 80 -3.29 -41.82 26.94
C TYR A 80 -4.50 -41.56 26.04
N LYS A 81 -5.68 -42.09 26.40
CA LYS A 81 -6.95 -41.80 25.72
C LYS A 81 -7.37 -40.35 25.94
N PHE A 82 -7.26 -39.84 27.16
CA PHE A 82 -7.50 -38.42 27.44
C PHE A 82 -6.56 -37.53 26.63
N LEU A 83 -5.27 -37.87 26.59
CA LEU A 83 -4.25 -37.10 25.88
C LEU A 83 -4.48 -37.09 24.35
N SER A 84 -4.94 -38.20 23.76
CA SER A 84 -5.27 -38.27 22.33
C SER A 84 -6.53 -37.46 22.00
N LEU A 85 -7.56 -37.51 22.84
CA LEU A 85 -8.76 -36.68 22.69
C LEU A 85 -8.42 -35.19 22.80
N GLN A 86 -7.59 -34.81 23.78
CA GLN A 86 -7.13 -33.44 23.95
C GLN A 86 -6.32 -32.96 22.74
N LYS A 87 -5.42 -33.81 22.22
CA LYS A 87 -4.66 -33.49 21.02
C LYS A 87 -5.56 -33.26 19.81
N MET A 88 -6.54 -34.13 19.60
CA MET A 88 -7.49 -34.00 18.49
C MET A 88 -8.30 -32.70 18.59
N ALA A 89 -8.78 -32.35 19.79
CA ALA A 89 -9.49 -31.10 20.02
C ALA A 89 -8.60 -29.87 19.74
N MET A 90 -7.35 -29.88 20.23
CA MET A 90 -6.40 -28.79 19.99
C MET A 90 -6.02 -28.65 18.52
N ASP A 91 -5.79 -29.75 17.81
CA ASP A 91 -5.50 -29.73 16.36
C ASP A 91 -6.70 -29.13 15.60
N GLY A 92 -7.93 -29.49 15.97
CA GLY A 92 -9.15 -28.89 15.40
C GLY A 92 -9.23 -27.39 15.63
N ILE A 93 -9.04 -26.93 16.87
CA ILE A 93 -9.05 -25.50 17.23
C ILE A 93 -7.98 -24.74 16.44
N LEU A 94 -6.76 -25.31 16.32
CA LEU A 94 -5.67 -24.69 15.56
C LEU A 94 -6.02 -24.55 14.07
N ILE A 95 -6.65 -25.55 13.45
CA ILE A 95 -7.08 -25.49 12.04
C ILE A 95 -8.14 -24.40 11.84
N TYR A 96 -9.17 -24.34 12.68
CA TYR A 96 -10.20 -23.30 12.57
C TYR A 96 -9.63 -21.91 12.82
N THR A 97 -8.74 -21.77 13.81
CA THR A 97 -8.03 -20.52 14.09
C THR A 97 -7.16 -20.11 12.90
N PHE A 98 -6.46 -21.05 12.27
CA PHE A 98 -5.65 -20.81 11.08
C PHE A 98 -6.49 -20.29 9.92
N LEU A 99 -7.60 -20.98 9.58
CA LEU A 99 -8.50 -20.54 8.51
C LEU A 99 -9.07 -19.14 8.78
N GLY A 100 -9.52 -18.88 10.01
CA GLY A 100 -10.06 -17.59 10.41
C GLY A 100 -9.02 -16.47 10.34
N ALA A 101 -7.85 -16.68 10.94
CA ALA A 101 -6.75 -15.71 10.93
C ALA A 101 -6.24 -15.45 9.51
N PHE A 102 -6.08 -16.50 8.71
CA PHE A 102 -5.66 -16.40 7.31
C PHE A 102 -6.63 -15.55 6.51
N LEU A 103 -7.94 -15.78 6.64
CA LEU A 103 -8.96 -15.00 5.94
C LEU A 103 -8.93 -13.52 6.35
N ILE A 104 -8.84 -13.24 7.65
CA ILE A 104 -8.78 -11.87 8.17
C ILE A 104 -7.53 -11.16 7.64
N ILE A 105 -6.36 -11.80 7.75
CA ILE A 105 -5.08 -11.24 7.31
C ILE A 105 -5.07 -11.02 5.80
N PHE A 106 -5.63 -11.95 5.03
CA PHE A 106 -5.73 -11.84 3.57
C PHE A 106 -6.58 -10.62 3.17
N ILE A 107 -7.76 -10.48 3.77
CA ILE A 107 -8.66 -9.33 3.52
C ILE A 107 -7.98 -8.02 3.94
N MET A 108 -7.40 -7.96 5.15
CA MET A 108 -6.69 -6.79 5.65
C MET A 108 -5.47 -6.43 4.78
N GLY A 109 -4.74 -7.42 4.30
CA GLY A 109 -3.59 -7.25 3.42
C GLY A 109 -3.98 -6.60 2.09
N ILE A 110 -5.11 -7.02 1.50
CA ILE A 110 -5.66 -6.44 0.28
C ILE A 110 -6.01 -4.95 0.51
N PHE A 111 -6.73 -4.63 1.58
CA PHE A 111 -7.11 -3.24 1.89
C PHE A 111 -5.90 -2.35 2.19
N THR A 112 -4.96 -2.85 3.00
CA THR A 112 -3.74 -2.13 3.37
C THR A 112 -2.87 -1.88 2.13
N SER A 113 -2.74 -2.89 1.27
CA SER A 113 -1.94 -2.76 0.05
C SER A 113 -2.54 -1.75 -0.94
N HIS A 114 -3.87 -1.61 -0.99
CA HIS A 114 -4.50 -0.57 -1.81
C HIS A 114 -4.14 0.85 -1.34
N LYS A 115 -4.21 1.09 -0.03
CA LYS A 115 -3.83 2.39 0.58
C LYS A 115 -2.35 2.74 0.43
N LEU A 116 -1.52 1.74 0.15
CA LEU A 116 -0.08 1.91 -0.08
C LEU A 116 0.23 2.12 -1.58
N ALA A 117 -0.34 1.27 -2.45
CA ALA A 117 -0.07 1.27 -3.88
C ALA A 117 -0.68 2.47 -4.61
N GLY A 118 -1.85 2.95 -4.15
CA GLY A 118 -2.55 4.08 -4.76
C GLY A 118 -1.71 5.37 -4.81
N PRO A 119 -1.22 5.87 -3.65
CA PRO A 119 -0.34 7.04 -3.58
C PRO A 119 0.90 6.91 -4.46
N MET A 120 1.57 5.76 -4.41
CA MET A 120 2.80 5.53 -5.16
C MET A 120 2.57 5.51 -6.67
N PHE A 121 1.45 4.94 -7.11
CA PHE A 121 1.04 4.99 -8.52
C PHE A 121 0.73 6.42 -8.96
N ASN A 122 -0.01 7.17 -8.14
CA ASN A 122 -0.35 8.56 -8.43
C ASN A 122 0.90 9.44 -8.48
N LEU A 123 1.84 9.27 -7.55
CA LEU A 123 3.13 9.95 -7.55
C LEU A 123 3.91 9.67 -8.83
N ARG A 124 4.07 8.40 -9.21
CA ARG A 124 4.78 8.02 -10.44
C ARG A 124 4.14 8.69 -11.66
N ARG A 125 2.81 8.62 -11.78
CA ARG A 125 2.08 9.25 -12.88
C ARG A 125 2.27 10.76 -12.90
N TYR A 126 2.24 11.39 -11.73
CA TYR A 126 2.44 12.82 -11.58
C TYR A 126 3.83 13.26 -12.06
N LEU A 127 4.88 12.55 -11.62
CA LEU A 127 6.26 12.84 -12.04
C LEU A 127 6.47 12.67 -13.55
N LEU A 128 5.88 11.64 -14.16
CA LEU A 128 5.94 11.45 -15.62
C LEU A 128 5.16 12.52 -16.40
N ASN A 129 4.10 13.08 -15.81
CA ASN A 129 3.35 14.15 -16.44
C ASN A 129 4.06 15.51 -16.35
N LEU A 130 4.87 15.73 -15.30
CA LEU A 130 5.72 16.92 -15.17
C LEU A 130 6.74 17.02 -16.29
N GLU A 131 7.34 15.88 -16.68
CA GLU A 131 8.26 15.81 -17.82
C GLU A 131 7.63 16.32 -19.12
N ASN A 132 6.34 16.05 -19.32
CA ASN A 132 5.63 16.38 -20.56
C ASN A 132 4.87 17.72 -20.50
N ASN A 133 5.00 18.50 -19.42
CA ASN A 133 4.27 19.77 -19.19
C ASN A 133 2.74 19.69 -19.33
N VAL A 134 2.14 18.50 -19.16
CA VAL A 134 0.71 18.28 -19.45
C VAL A 134 -0.20 18.75 -18.32
N ASP A 135 0.28 18.74 -17.07
CA ASP A 135 -0.54 19.11 -15.91
C ASP A 135 0.33 19.51 -14.70
N LEU A 136 0.28 20.79 -14.32
CA LEU A 136 1.05 21.37 -13.21
C LEU A 136 0.25 21.50 -11.91
N ARG A 137 -0.92 20.87 -11.81
CA ARG A 137 -1.72 20.91 -10.58
C ARG A 137 -0.94 20.32 -9.40
N PRO A 138 -1.18 20.78 -8.15
CA PRO A 138 -0.54 20.18 -6.99
C PRO A 138 -0.90 18.70 -6.83
N LEU A 139 0.09 17.86 -6.53
CA LEU A 139 -0.10 16.45 -6.21
C LEU A 139 -0.92 16.34 -4.91
N SER A 140 -1.91 15.45 -4.88
CA SER A 140 -2.65 15.15 -3.65
C SER A 140 -3.01 13.67 -3.58
N PHE A 141 -3.02 13.13 -2.36
CA PHE A 141 -3.46 11.77 -2.07
C PHE A 141 -4.77 11.78 -1.26
N ARG A 142 -5.43 10.62 -1.14
CA ARG A 142 -6.69 10.53 -0.39
C ARG A 142 -6.40 10.66 1.11
N SER A 143 -7.40 11.10 1.88
CA SER A 143 -7.27 11.27 3.33
C SER A 143 -6.92 9.97 4.07
N THR A 144 -7.30 8.82 3.50
CA THR A 144 -7.09 7.47 4.07
C THR A 144 -5.80 6.79 3.63
N ASP A 145 -5.01 7.45 2.79
CA ASP A 145 -3.76 6.91 2.25
C ASP A 145 -2.60 7.11 3.23
N TYR A 146 -1.62 6.20 3.22
CA TYR A 146 -0.55 6.20 4.22
C TYR A 146 0.51 7.29 4.02
N PHE A 147 0.72 7.77 2.79
CA PHE A 147 1.89 8.59 2.42
C PHE A 147 1.57 10.04 2.09
N ARG A 148 0.63 10.66 2.81
CA ARG A 148 0.13 12.01 2.48
C ARG A 148 1.23 13.06 2.50
N GLU A 149 2.14 12.95 3.46
CA GLU A 149 3.32 13.79 3.63
C GLU A 149 4.24 13.79 2.40
N ILE A 150 4.27 12.71 1.62
CA ILE A 150 5.05 12.64 0.39
C ILE A 150 4.48 13.57 -0.69
N ALA A 151 3.15 13.69 -0.78
CA ALA A 151 2.53 14.65 -1.69
C ALA A 151 2.87 16.09 -1.31
N ASP A 152 2.82 16.41 -0.01
CA ASP A 152 3.16 17.74 0.50
C ASP A 152 4.62 18.09 0.24
N ALA A 153 5.54 17.17 0.55
CA ALA A 153 6.96 17.35 0.28
C ALA A 153 7.26 17.55 -1.22
N CYS A 154 6.61 16.77 -2.09
CA CYS A 154 6.74 16.90 -3.53
C CYS A 154 6.29 18.29 -4.01
N ASN A 155 5.12 18.75 -3.55
CA ASN A 155 4.59 20.07 -3.89
C ASN A 155 5.48 21.21 -3.40
N ILE A 156 6.03 21.10 -2.18
CA ILE A 156 6.97 22.09 -1.64
C ILE A 156 8.23 22.18 -2.52
N GLY A 157 8.81 21.03 -2.88
CA GLY A 157 9.98 20.96 -3.75
C GLY A 157 9.74 21.61 -5.11
N LEU A 158 8.62 21.29 -5.77
CA LEU A 158 8.23 21.87 -7.06
C LEU A 158 8.04 23.38 -6.99
N ARG A 159 7.38 23.90 -5.94
CA ARG A 159 7.26 25.35 -5.73
C ARG A 159 8.62 26.02 -5.50
N GLY A 160 9.54 25.34 -4.83
CA GLY A 160 10.92 25.82 -4.66
C GLY A 160 11.66 25.91 -5.99
N LEU A 161 11.58 24.86 -6.81
CA LEU A 161 12.20 24.80 -8.13
C LEU A 161 11.63 25.89 -9.06
N LYS A 162 10.30 26.00 -9.14
CA LYS A 162 9.62 27.00 -9.98
C LYS A 162 10.07 28.43 -9.67
N ARG A 163 10.16 28.79 -8.37
CA ARG A 163 10.62 30.11 -7.93
C ARG A 163 12.07 30.42 -8.35
N ARG A 164 12.96 29.41 -8.32
CA ARG A 164 14.37 29.58 -8.74
C ARG A 164 14.46 29.81 -10.24
N LEU A 165 13.74 29.01 -11.04
CA LEU A 165 13.64 29.22 -12.48
C LEU A 165 13.12 30.63 -12.83
N GLU A 166 12.05 31.09 -12.19
CA GLU A 166 11.50 32.43 -12.44
C GLU A 166 12.50 33.55 -12.08
N ALA A 167 13.27 33.40 -11.00
CA ALA A 167 14.32 34.34 -10.62
C ALA A 167 15.47 34.37 -11.64
N ASP A 168 15.93 33.20 -12.09
CA ASP A 168 17.02 33.09 -13.07
C ASP A 168 16.63 33.71 -14.42
N LEU A 169 15.39 33.47 -14.88
CA LEU A 169 14.82 34.06 -16.10
C LEU A 169 14.62 35.59 -16.00
N SER A 170 14.31 36.09 -14.80
CA SER A 170 14.21 37.53 -14.54
C SER A 170 15.57 38.20 -14.45
N SER A 171 16.60 37.48 -13.98
CA SER A 171 17.97 38.00 -13.88
C SER A 171 18.69 38.04 -15.24
N SER A 172 18.36 37.14 -16.17
CA SER A 172 18.93 37.09 -17.52
C SER A 172 18.29 38.06 -18.52
N SER A 173 17.15 38.66 -18.18
CA SER A 173 16.43 39.65 -19.01
C SER A 173 16.72 41.11 -18.64
N LEU A 174 17.55 41.35 -17.61
CA LEU A 174 18.06 42.69 -17.29
C LEU A 174 19.17 43.06 -18.31
N PRO A 175 19.08 44.21 -19.01
CA PRO A 175 20.17 44.67 -19.86
C PRO A 175 21.44 44.83 -19.00
N PRO A 176 22.64 44.59 -19.57
CA PRO A 176 23.89 44.78 -18.83
C PRO A 176 23.89 46.17 -18.20
N PRO A 177 24.39 46.32 -16.96
CA PRO A 177 24.42 47.61 -16.30
C PRO A 177 25.07 48.62 -17.25
N LEU A 178 24.35 49.70 -17.53
CA LEU A 178 24.87 50.79 -18.36
C LEU A 178 26.26 51.14 -17.84
N PRO A 179 27.29 51.21 -18.71
CA PRO A 179 28.63 51.55 -18.26
C PRO A 179 28.53 52.86 -17.48
N SER A 180 28.95 52.81 -16.20
CA SER A 180 28.94 53.97 -15.31
C SER A 180 29.68 55.11 -16.02
N GLY A 181 28.96 56.20 -16.29
CA GLY A 181 29.42 57.36 -17.06
C GLY A 181 30.50 58.21 -16.39
N ASP A 182 31.42 57.60 -15.64
CA ASP A 182 32.48 58.26 -14.89
C ASP A 182 33.85 58.14 -15.59
N ALA A 183 33.85 58.15 -16.92
CA ALA A 183 35.06 58.39 -17.71
C ALA A 183 35.01 59.79 -18.35
N LYS A 184 34.78 60.84 -17.55
CA LYS A 184 35.03 62.22 -17.97
C LYS A 184 36.46 62.65 -17.61
N ILE A 185 37.29 62.67 -18.65
CA ILE A 185 38.13 63.83 -19.03
C ILE A 185 38.93 64.48 -17.89
N LYS A 186 40.21 64.13 -17.76
CA LYS A 186 41.26 65.10 -17.42
C LYS A 186 42.67 64.63 -17.78
N GLN A 187 43.08 64.86 -19.02
CA GLN A 187 44.49 65.16 -19.31
C GLN A 187 44.53 66.33 -20.30
N LYS A 188 44.61 67.54 -19.75
CA LYS A 188 45.13 68.74 -20.39
C LYS A 188 46.08 69.41 -19.40
N GLY A 189 47.37 69.38 -19.73
CA GLY A 189 48.36 70.44 -19.54
C GLY A 189 48.79 70.86 -18.13
N ALA A 190 50.09 70.67 -17.86
CA ALA A 190 51.06 71.44 -17.03
C ALA A 190 51.96 70.41 -16.32
N SER A 191 53.29 70.37 -16.51
CA SER A 191 54.27 71.38 -16.92
C SER A 191 55.46 70.74 -17.63
#